data_AF-A0A940DIL3-F1
#
_entry.id   AF-A0A940DIL3-F1
#
_cell.length_a   1.000
_cell.length_b   1.000
_cell.length_c   1.000
_cell.angle_alpha   90.00
_cell.angle_beta   90.00
_cell.angle_gamma   90.00
#
_symmetry.space_group_name_H-M   'P 1'
#
loop_
_entity.id
_entity.type
_entity.pdbx_description
1 polymer ?
#
loop_
_entity_poly.entity_id
_entity_poly.type
_entity_poly.pdbx_seq_one_letter_code
_entity_poly.pdbx_strand_id
1 'polypeptide(L)'
;MNSFTGFDYSTEAVPSPCYLLEESLLRRNLELIRSVRERAGVEIILAFKSFALWKTFPVFREYIPYSTASSLSEALLAYREMGSKAHTFAPVYTDSEFDTIADCSSHITFNSVAQYMKYRDKAQKRGVSCGLRINPEYSPVETGLYNPCAPGSRLGVTADALGGSLPDGIEGLHFHTLCESTSHDLEQTLLTVERRFGSLLDRVKWLNMGGGHLMTRKGYDTEHLVSLLRGFKSRHPNLHIILEPGSAFTWCTGVLVSTVEDIVENHGVRTAMLNVSFACHMPDCLEMPYQPYIIGAENGVLPGRHIYRMGGNSCLSGDFVGDWSFDRPLQPGDRIVFEDMIHYTTVKTTMFNGITHPPIAIRHTDGRVEMLREFRYEDYRSRMD
;
A
#
# COMPACT_ATOMS: atom_id res chain seq x y z
N MET A 1 17.49 -13.79 -11.84
CA MET A 1 17.35 -12.61 -12.72
C MET A 1 15.89 -12.22 -12.80
N ASN A 2 15.46 -11.24 -12.00
CA ASN A 2 14.20 -10.54 -12.21
C ASN A 2 14.48 -9.28 -13.04
N SER A 3 14.92 -9.47 -14.29
CA SER A 3 15.07 -8.37 -15.25
C SER A 3 13.69 -8.02 -15.83
N PHE A 4 12.81 -7.42 -15.02
CA PHE A 4 11.41 -7.16 -15.41
C PHE A 4 11.26 -6.30 -16.69
N THR A 5 12.29 -5.52 -17.04
CA THR A 5 12.27 -4.53 -18.12
C THR A 5 13.43 -4.67 -19.11
N GLY A 6 14.40 -5.54 -18.84
CA GLY A 6 15.69 -5.58 -19.56
C GLY A 6 16.51 -4.28 -19.46
N PHE A 7 16.07 -3.32 -18.64
CA PHE A 7 16.72 -2.04 -18.42
C PHE A 7 17.84 -2.20 -17.39
N ASP A 8 18.98 -1.57 -17.68
CA ASP A 8 20.12 -1.56 -16.77
C ASP A 8 20.02 -0.38 -15.80
N TYR A 9 19.48 -0.67 -14.61
CA TYR A 9 19.35 0.26 -13.50
C TYR A 9 20.71 0.68 -12.89
N SER A 10 21.81 0.05 -13.29
CA SER A 10 23.15 0.38 -12.80
C SER A 10 23.84 1.48 -13.63
N THR A 11 23.22 1.93 -14.72
CA THR A 11 23.76 3.00 -15.56
C THR A 11 23.76 4.36 -14.85
N GLU A 12 24.72 5.23 -15.21
CA GLU A 12 24.79 6.61 -14.70
C GLU A 12 23.56 7.47 -15.04
N ALA A 13 22.72 7.02 -15.99
CA ALA A 13 21.47 7.67 -16.36
C ALA A 13 20.43 7.64 -15.22
N VAL A 14 20.58 6.75 -14.23
CA VAL A 14 19.73 6.72 -13.02
C VAL A 14 20.49 7.31 -11.82
N PRO A 15 19.98 8.39 -11.20
CA PRO A 15 20.62 9.00 -10.03
C PRO A 15 20.79 8.00 -8.88
N SER A 16 21.80 8.23 -8.03
CA SER A 16 21.98 7.52 -6.76
C SER A 16 22.00 8.51 -5.60
N PRO A 17 21.26 8.26 -4.51
CA PRO A 17 20.17 7.29 -4.43
C PRO A 17 18.94 7.74 -5.24
N CYS A 18 18.02 6.84 -5.61
CA CYS A 18 16.77 7.22 -6.29
C CYS A 18 15.68 6.14 -6.21
N TYR A 19 14.44 6.53 -5.89
CA TYR A 19 13.27 5.71 -6.20
C TYR A 19 12.88 5.91 -7.65
N LEU A 20 13.00 4.86 -8.47
CA LEU A 20 12.63 4.90 -9.88
C LEU A 20 11.38 4.07 -10.13
N LEU A 21 10.29 4.74 -10.48
CA LEU A 21 9.05 4.13 -10.95
C LEU A 21 9.10 3.89 -12.46
N GLU A 22 8.74 2.70 -12.92
CA GLU A 22 8.60 2.39 -14.34
C GLU A 22 7.14 2.53 -14.78
N GLU A 23 6.86 3.52 -15.65
CA GLU A 23 5.49 3.76 -16.14
C GLU A 23 4.95 2.54 -16.90
N SER A 24 5.80 1.84 -17.65
CA SER A 24 5.38 0.65 -18.41
C SER A 24 4.90 -0.50 -17.50
N LEU A 25 5.55 -0.69 -16.35
CA LEU A 25 5.14 -1.69 -15.36
C LEU A 25 3.88 -1.26 -14.61
N LEU A 26 3.81 0.03 -14.24
CA LEU A 26 2.60 0.61 -13.64
C LEU A 26 1.38 0.43 -14.54
N ARG A 27 1.50 0.76 -15.84
CA ARG A 27 0.40 0.59 -16.82
C ARG A 27 -0.02 -0.87 -16.97
N ARG A 28 0.93 -1.82 -16.96
CA ARG A 28 0.61 -3.26 -16.97
C ARG A 28 -0.24 -3.67 -15.76
N ASN A 29 0.12 -3.20 -14.57
CA ASN A 29 -0.68 -3.47 -13.36
C ASN A 29 -2.07 -2.84 -13.46
N LEU A 30 -2.15 -1.58 -13.91
CA LEU A 30 -3.41 -0.87 -14.11
C LEU A 30 -4.33 -1.55 -15.15
N GLU A 31 -3.78 -2.09 -16.23
CA GLU A 31 -4.53 -2.85 -17.24
C GLU A 31 -5.14 -4.12 -16.67
N LEU A 32 -4.38 -4.87 -15.87
CA LEU A 32 -4.87 -6.07 -15.18
C LEU A 32 -6.00 -5.71 -14.20
N ILE A 33 -5.79 -4.68 -13.38
CA ILE A 33 -6.78 -4.22 -12.41
C ILE A 33 -8.06 -3.77 -13.12
N ARG A 34 -7.94 -3.02 -14.22
CA ARG A 34 -9.09 -2.64 -15.07
C ARG A 34 -9.82 -3.87 -15.60
N SER A 35 -9.10 -4.88 -16.09
CA SER A 35 -9.70 -6.12 -16.56
C SER A 35 -10.50 -6.84 -15.47
N VAL A 36 -9.94 -6.98 -14.27
CA VAL A 36 -10.66 -7.59 -13.12
C VAL A 36 -11.90 -6.78 -12.78
N ARG A 37 -11.79 -5.45 -12.67
CA ARG A 37 -12.90 -4.52 -12.40
C ARG A 37 -14.06 -4.73 -13.38
N GLU A 38 -13.77 -4.74 -14.67
CA GLU A 38 -14.76 -4.86 -15.75
C GLU A 38 -15.41 -6.25 -15.79
N ARG A 39 -14.61 -7.31 -15.70
CA ARG A 39 -15.09 -8.69 -15.81
C ARG A 39 -15.92 -9.13 -14.58
N ALA A 40 -15.54 -8.65 -13.40
CA ALA A 40 -16.28 -8.88 -12.16
C ALA A 40 -17.47 -7.90 -12.00
N GLY A 41 -17.44 -6.76 -12.71
CA GLY A 41 -18.43 -5.70 -12.58
C GLY A 41 -18.41 -5.07 -11.19
N VAL A 42 -17.23 -4.86 -10.61
CA VAL A 42 -17.04 -4.25 -9.28
C VAL A 42 -16.37 -2.89 -9.42
N GLU A 43 -16.35 -2.10 -8.36
CA GLU A 43 -15.51 -0.92 -8.25
C GLU A 43 -14.15 -1.30 -7.64
N ILE A 44 -13.07 -0.74 -8.19
CA ILE A 44 -11.73 -0.88 -7.61
C ILE A 44 -11.14 0.53 -7.48
N ILE A 45 -10.68 0.87 -6.27
CA ILE A 45 -10.17 2.19 -5.94
C ILE A 45 -8.76 2.10 -5.33
N LEU A 46 -7.94 3.12 -5.54
CA LEU A 46 -6.55 3.15 -5.06
C LEU A 46 -6.47 3.47 -3.57
N ALA A 47 -5.78 2.64 -2.79
CA ALA A 47 -5.47 2.93 -1.40
C ALA A 47 -4.18 3.74 -1.19
N PHE A 48 -4.34 5.01 -0.80
CA PHE A 48 -3.22 5.94 -0.61
C PHE A 48 -2.23 5.55 0.49
N LYS A 49 -2.70 4.82 1.50
CA LYS A 49 -1.84 4.24 2.55
C LYS A 49 -0.64 3.46 1.99
N SER A 50 -0.80 2.86 0.81
CA SER A 50 0.26 2.10 0.13
C SER A 50 1.04 2.95 -0.88
N PHE A 51 0.37 3.88 -1.57
CA PHE A 51 0.98 4.69 -2.62
C PHE A 51 0.21 5.99 -2.85
N ALA A 52 0.90 7.14 -2.75
CA ALA A 52 0.29 8.47 -2.87
C ALA A 52 1.14 9.47 -3.69
N LEU A 53 1.96 8.98 -4.63
CA LEU A 53 2.78 9.83 -5.50
C LEU A 53 1.92 10.53 -6.56
N TRP A 54 1.30 11.63 -6.18
CA TRP A 54 0.21 12.28 -6.92
C TRP A 54 0.57 12.74 -8.34
N LYS A 55 1.84 13.02 -8.63
CA LYS A 55 2.31 13.36 -9.99
C LYS A 55 2.05 12.25 -11.01
N THR A 56 1.82 11.03 -10.55
CA THR A 56 1.48 9.87 -11.39
C THR A 56 -0.03 9.68 -11.58
N PHE A 57 -0.88 10.37 -10.82
CA PHE A 57 -2.33 10.24 -10.91
C PHE A 57 -2.94 10.51 -12.29
N PRO A 58 -2.36 11.36 -13.17
CA PRO A 58 -2.79 11.42 -14.57
C PRO A 58 -2.83 10.04 -15.26
N VAL A 59 -1.82 9.19 -15.03
CA VAL A 59 -1.76 7.82 -15.56
C VAL A 59 -2.84 6.95 -14.93
N PHE A 60 -3.02 7.03 -13.61
CA PHE A 60 -4.04 6.25 -12.90
C PHE A 60 -5.45 6.53 -13.41
N ARG A 61 -5.79 7.80 -13.65
CA ARG A 61 -7.12 8.24 -14.12
C ARG A 61 -7.54 7.63 -15.45
N GLU A 62 -6.59 7.19 -16.27
CA GLU A 62 -6.88 6.47 -17.52
C GLU A 62 -7.52 5.09 -17.26
N TYR A 63 -7.40 4.54 -16.05
CA TYR A 63 -7.84 3.19 -15.69
C TYR A 63 -8.80 3.14 -14.50
N ILE A 64 -8.55 3.96 -13.47
CA ILE A 64 -9.37 4.08 -12.27
C ILE A 64 -9.46 5.54 -11.81
N PRO A 65 -10.67 6.07 -11.56
CA PRO A 65 -10.83 7.49 -11.22
C PRO A 65 -10.95 7.76 -9.71
N TYR A 66 -11.02 6.73 -8.86
CA TYR A 66 -11.36 6.86 -7.44
C TYR A 66 -10.27 6.33 -6.52
N SER A 67 -10.27 6.81 -5.28
CA SER A 67 -9.30 6.48 -4.25
C SER A 67 -9.96 6.33 -2.88
N THR A 68 -9.32 5.55 -2.01
CA THR A 68 -9.64 5.50 -0.59
C THR A 68 -8.62 6.31 0.20
N ALA A 69 -9.10 6.98 1.23
CA ALA A 69 -8.32 7.84 2.12
C ALA A 69 -8.52 7.43 3.57
N SER A 70 -7.50 7.68 4.39
CA SER A 70 -7.48 7.33 5.80
C SER A 70 -7.14 8.48 6.75
N SER A 71 -6.98 9.68 6.20
CA SER A 71 -6.69 10.91 6.92
C SER A 71 -7.22 12.13 6.17
N LEU A 72 -7.22 13.30 6.84
CA LEU A 72 -7.52 14.58 6.20
C LEU A 72 -6.62 14.85 4.99
N SER A 73 -5.31 14.62 5.14
CA SER A 73 -4.34 14.86 4.06
C SER A 73 -4.59 13.96 2.85
N GLU A 74 -4.90 12.68 3.08
CA GLU A 74 -5.25 11.76 1.99
C GLU A 74 -6.58 12.14 1.31
N ALA A 75 -7.59 12.56 2.08
CA ALA A 75 -8.86 13.01 1.52
C ALA A 75 -8.71 14.28 0.66
N LEU A 76 -7.89 15.23 1.13
CA LEU A 76 -7.53 16.42 0.35
C LEU A 76 -6.74 16.06 -0.90
N LEU A 77 -5.81 15.11 -0.81
CA LEU A 77 -5.03 14.66 -1.96
C LEU A 77 -5.92 13.99 -3.01
N ALA A 78 -6.91 13.19 -2.59
CA ALA A 78 -7.90 12.60 -3.48
C ALA A 78 -8.67 13.70 -4.21
N TYR A 79 -9.22 14.63 -3.44
CA TYR A 79 -10.07 15.69 -3.97
C TYR A 79 -9.31 16.62 -4.92
N ARG A 80 -8.09 17.04 -4.56
CA ARG A 80 -7.31 18.02 -5.32
C ARG A 80 -6.53 17.41 -6.47
N GLU A 81 -5.84 16.29 -6.24
CA GLU A 81 -4.86 15.76 -7.19
C GLU A 81 -5.38 14.55 -7.96
N MET A 82 -6.13 13.63 -7.31
CA MET A 82 -6.80 12.55 -8.03
C MET A 82 -7.99 13.11 -8.83
N GLY A 83 -8.64 14.16 -8.32
CA GLY A 83 -9.75 14.84 -8.98
C GLY A 83 -11.10 14.19 -8.71
N SER A 84 -11.21 13.40 -7.64
CA SER A 84 -12.45 12.73 -7.24
C SER A 84 -12.60 12.74 -5.72
N LYS A 85 -13.85 12.66 -5.26
CA LYS A 85 -14.12 12.49 -3.82
C LYS A 85 -13.64 11.11 -3.35
N ALA A 86 -13.03 11.08 -2.17
CA ALA A 86 -12.51 9.85 -1.59
C ALA A 86 -13.61 8.95 -1.00
N HIS A 87 -13.31 7.66 -0.89
CA HIS A 87 -13.92 6.79 0.10
C HIS A 87 -13.06 6.89 1.36
N THR A 88 -13.54 7.53 2.42
CA THR A 88 -12.69 7.80 3.59
C THR A 88 -13.02 6.85 4.73
N PHE A 89 -11.99 6.17 5.26
CA PHE A 89 -12.06 5.39 6.49
C PHE A 89 -10.95 5.83 7.46
N ALA A 90 -11.32 6.31 8.64
CA ALA A 90 -10.38 6.51 9.73
C ALA A 90 -10.80 5.71 10.97
N PRO A 91 -9.85 5.16 11.76
CA PRO A 91 -10.17 4.57 13.07
C PRO A 91 -10.89 5.57 14.00
N VAL A 92 -10.53 6.85 13.91
CA VAL A 92 -11.10 7.95 14.66
C VAL A 92 -11.11 9.20 13.79
N TYR A 93 -12.23 9.93 13.80
CA TYR A 93 -12.33 11.27 13.26
C TYR A 93 -12.27 12.30 14.40
N THR A 94 -11.71 13.47 14.11
CA THR A 94 -11.60 14.61 15.03
C THR A 94 -12.55 15.72 14.62
N ASP A 95 -13.01 16.53 15.60
CA ASP A 95 -13.92 17.64 15.31
C ASP A 95 -13.30 18.72 14.42
N SER A 96 -11.99 18.92 14.54
CA SER A 96 -11.21 19.88 13.74
C SER A 96 -11.09 19.50 12.27
N GLU A 97 -11.13 18.20 11.94
CA GLU A 97 -10.87 17.71 10.58
C GLU A 97 -12.12 17.21 9.87
N PHE A 98 -13.15 16.76 10.62
CA PHE A 98 -14.26 16.01 10.05
C PHE A 98 -15.02 16.77 8.96
N ASP A 99 -15.27 18.08 9.16
CA ASP A 99 -16.03 18.85 8.19
C ASP A 99 -15.33 18.90 6.83
N THR A 100 -14.01 19.10 6.79
CA THR A 100 -13.22 19.07 5.55
C THR A 100 -13.14 17.67 4.96
N ILE A 101 -12.97 16.63 5.79
CA ILE A 101 -13.00 15.24 5.33
C ILE A 101 -14.34 14.94 4.65
N ALA A 102 -15.46 15.34 5.24
CA ALA A 102 -16.79 15.12 4.69
C ALA A 102 -17.02 15.88 3.38
N ASP A 103 -16.49 17.09 3.24
CA ASP A 103 -16.56 17.84 1.98
C ASP A 103 -15.79 17.14 0.85
N CYS A 104 -14.67 16.47 1.18
CA CYS A 104 -13.81 15.76 0.25
C CYS A 104 -14.21 14.30 -0.01
N SER A 105 -15.27 13.79 0.64
CA SER A 105 -15.62 12.36 0.60
C SER A 105 -16.98 12.11 -0.06
N SER A 106 -17.07 11.03 -0.83
CA SER A 106 -18.33 10.47 -1.34
C SER A 106 -18.89 9.44 -0.36
N HIS A 107 -17.98 8.67 0.23
CA HIS A 107 -18.29 7.68 1.26
C HIS A 107 -17.46 7.96 2.52
N ILE A 108 -18.08 7.80 3.70
CA ILE A 108 -17.36 7.79 4.97
C ILE A 108 -17.70 6.52 5.71
N THR A 109 -16.68 5.72 6.02
CA THR A 109 -16.81 4.54 6.85
C THR A 109 -16.37 4.84 8.28
N PHE A 110 -17.29 4.68 9.23
CA PHE A 110 -17.00 4.85 10.65
C PHE A 110 -16.50 3.54 11.26
N ASN A 111 -15.48 3.65 12.11
CA ASN A 111 -14.93 2.50 12.83
C ASN A 111 -15.83 1.99 13.97
N SER A 112 -16.71 2.85 14.50
CA SER A 112 -17.61 2.53 15.61
C SER A 112 -18.97 3.24 15.50
N VAL A 113 -19.99 2.68 16.13
CA VAL A 113 -21.33 3.30 16.23
C VAL A 113 -21.28 4.66 16.92
N ALA A 114 -20.45 4.81 17.95
CA ALA A 114 -20.32 6.08 18.68
C ALA A 114 -19.78 7.21 17.79
N GLN A 115 -18.76 6.93 16.97
CA GLN A 115 -18.24 7.90 15.99
C GLN A 115 -19.28 8.22 14.91
N TYR A 116 -20.03 7.21 14.43
CA TYR A 116 -21.14 7.44 13.52
C TYR A 116 -22.17 8.40 14.12
N MET A 117 -22.69 8.11 15.33
CA MET A 117 -23.70 8.94 15.98
C MET A 117 -23.23 10.38 16.20
N LYS A 118 -21.94 10.59 16.51
CA LYS A 118 -21.35 11.91 16.69
C LYS A 118 -21.38 12.75 15.40
N TYR A 119 -21.16 12.12 14.25
CA TYR A 119 -20.89 12.82 12.98
C TYR A 119 -21.95 12.62 11.90
N ARG A 120 -22.95 11.75 12.09
CA ARG A 120 -23.95 11.39 11.08
C ARG A 120 -24.66 12.60 10.47
N ASP A 121 -25.08 13.57 11.29
CA ASP A 121 -25.86 14.71 10.80
C ASP A 121 -25.00 15.60 9.89
N LYS A 122 -23.71 15.77 10.23
CA LYS A 122 -22.73 16.51 9.43
C LYS A 122 -22.45 15.81 8.10
N ALA A 123 -22.34 14.49 8.10
CA ALA A 123 -22.10 13.69 6.90
C ALA A 123 -23.32 13.67 5.97
N GLN A 124 -24.51 13.40 6.52
CA GLN A 124 -25.77 13.34 5.79
C GLN A 124 -26.14 14.69 5.16
N LYS A 125 -25.92 15.80 5.87
CA LYS A 125 -26.15 17.15 5.32
C LYS A 125 -25.33 17.43 4.05
N ARG A 126 -24.20 16.74 3.88
CA ARG A 126 -23.31 16.85 2.70
C ARG A 126 -23.59 15.78 1.64
N GLY A 127 -24.60 14.93 1.86
CA GLY A 127 -24.91 13.80 0.98
C GLY A 127 -23.84 12.70 0.98
N VAL A 128 -23.05 12.58 2.05
CA VAL A 128 -22.05 11.52 2.17
C VAL A 128 -22.73 10.20 2.49
N SER A 129 -22.42 9.17 1.70
CA SER A 129 -22.89 7.81 1.98
C SER A 129 -22.11 7.22 3.16
N CYS A 130 -22.81 7.01 4.27
CA CYS A 130 -22.20 6.58 5.53
C CYS A 130 -22.17 5.05 5.62
N GLY A 131 -21.03 4.49 6.03
CA GLY A 131 -20.90 3.06 6.30
C GLY A 131 -20.30 2.75 7.67
N LEU A 132 -20.33 1.49 8.05
CA LEU A 132 -19.67 0.97 9.24
C LEU A 132 -18.58 -0.03 8.86
N ARG A 133 -17.40 0.10 9.47
CA ARG A 133 -16.41 -0.97 9.44
C ARG A 133 -16.90 -2.10 10.34
N ILE A 134 -16.99 -3.31 9.79
CA ILE A 134 -17.34 -4.53 10.51
C ILE A 134 -16.08 -5.34 10.82
N ASN A 135 -16.12 -6.05 11.94
CA ASN A 135 -15.08 -7.00 12.33
C ASN A 135 -15.64 -8.42 12.26
N PRO A 136 -15.26 -9.22 11.24
CA PRO A 136 -15.67 -10.63 11.14
C PRO A 136 -14.97 -11.56 12.13
N GLU A 137 -13.99 -11.05 12.90
CA GLU A 137 -13.14 -11.82 13.82
C GLU A 137 -12.49 -13.01 13.11
N TYR A 138 -12.12 -12.77 11.85
CA TYR A 138 -11.39 -13.70 10.99
C TYR A 138 -10.43 -12.91 10.12
N SER A 139 -9.16 -13.32 10.13
CA SER A 139 -8.13 -12.82 9.22
C SER A 139 -7.14 -13.94 8.93
N PRO A 140 -6.74 -14.14 7.67
CA PRO A 140 -5.67 -15.07 7.29
C PRO A 140 -4.27 -14.53 7.63
N VAL A 141 -4.15 -13.29 8.14
CA VAL A 141 -2.87 -12.65 8.42
C VAL A 141 -2.29 -13.19 9.73
N GLU A 142 -1.16 -13.88 9.64
CA GLU A 142 -0.48 -14.48 10.79
C GLU A 142 0.22 -13.45 11.68
N THR A 143 0.73 -12.35 11.10
CA THR A 143 1.47 -11.34 11.85
C THR A 143 0.55 -10.40 12.63
N GLY A 144 0.70 -10.37 13.95
CA GLY A 144 -0.16 -9.60 14.86
C GLY A 144 -0.25 -8.10 14.56
N LEU A 145 0.85 -7.46 14.12
CA LEU A 145 0.87 -6.03 13.80
C LEU A 145 -0.12 -5.64 12.68
N TYR A 146 -0.34 -6.55 11.73
CA TYR A 146 -1.24 -6.33 10.59
C TYR A 146 -2.54 -7.11 10.65
N ASN A 147 -2.75 -7.95 11.67
CA ASN A 147 -4.01 -8.68 11.82
C ASN A 147 -5.11 -7.73 12.39
N PRO A 148 -6.04 -7.27 11.55
CA PRO A 148 -7.06 -6.31 11.97
C PRO A 148 -8.20 -6.97 12.75
N CYS A 149 -8.20 -8.30 12.85
CA CYS A 149 -9.21 -9.11 13.50
C CYS A 149 -8.63 -9.89 14.70
N ALA A 150 -7.43 -9.53 15.17
CA ALA A 150 -6.84 -10.12 16.36
C ALA A 150 -7.79 -9.98 17.56
N PRO A 151 -7.78 -10.92 18.52
CA PRO A 151 -8.57 -10.79 19.74
C PRO A 151 -8.35 -9.44 20.43
N GLY A 152 -9.43 -8.72 20.74
CA GLY A 152 -9.35 -7.36 21.29
C GLY A 152 -9.03 -6.26 20.26
N SER A 153 -9.10 -6.55 18.96
CA SER A 153 -8.87 -5.55 17.91
C SER A 153 -9.79 -4.34 18.07
N ARG A 154 -9.20 -3.16 17.91
CA ARG A 154 -9.89 -1.87 17.91
C ARG A 154 -10.60 -1.53 16.59
N LEU A 155 -10.49 -2.39 15.57
CA LEU A 155 -10.89 -2.07 14.20
C LEU A 155 -12.21 -2.75 13.83
N GLY A 156 -13.23 -1.93 13.60
CA GLY A 156 -14.57 -2.35 13.21
C GLY A 156 -15.43 -2.86 14.37
N VAL A 157 -16.74 -2.94 14.11
CA VAL A 157 -17.76 -3.40 15.04
C VAL A 157 -18.04 -4.89 14.82
N THR A 158 -18.04 -5.70 15.88
CA THR A 158 -18.38 -7.12 15.80
C THR A 158 -19.88 -7.33 15.61
N ALA A 159 -20.27 -8.51 15.11
CA ALA A 159 -21.69 -8.85 14.93
C ALA A 159 -22.46 -8.78 16.25
N ASP A 160 -21.86 -9.26 17.34
CA ASP A 160 -22.45 -9.27 18.68
C ASP A 160 -22.73 -7.84 19.18
N ALA A 161 -21.81 -6.91 18.92
CA ALA A 161 -21.97 -5.51 19.31
C ALA A 161 -23.05 -4.77 18.49
N LEU A 162 -23.36 -5.22 17.27
CA LEU A 162 -24.46 -4.67 16.46
C LEU A 162 -25.83 -5.23 16.85
N GLY A 163 -25.88 -6.37 17.56
CA GLY A 163 -27.15 -6.99 17.99
C GLY A 163 -28.10 -7.31 16.82
N GLY A 164 -27.56 -7.57 15.61
CA GLY A 164 -28.36 -7.89 14.43
C GLY A 164 -29.11 -6.72 13.78
N SER A 165 -28.79 -5.48 14.14
CA SER A 165 -29.38 -4.28 13.52
C SER A 165 -28.32 -3.23 13.18
N LEU A 166 -28.59 -2.43 12.15
CA LEU A 166 -27.74 -1.30 11.79
C LEU A 166 -28.37 0.00 12.29
N PRO A 167 -27.56 0.98 12.73
CA PRO A 167 -28.05 2.33 12.95
C PRO A 167 -28.72 2.91 11.71
N ASP A 168 -29.82 3.64 11.90
CA ASP A 168 -30.53 4.33 10.82
C ASP A 168 -29.58 5.26 10.05
N GLY A 169 -29.62 5.17 8.72
CA GLY A 169 -28.80 6.00 7.83
C GLY A 169 -27.41 5.42 7.49
N ILE A 170 -27.09 4.21 7.97
CA ILE A 170 -25.98 3.43 7.42
C ILE A 170 -26.39 2.83 6.08
N GLU A 171 -25.61 3.13 5.05
CA GLU A 171 -25.84 2.70 3.67
C GLU A 171 -24.84 1.65 3.19
N GLY A 172 -23.81 1.33 3.99
CA GLY A 172 -22.79 0.37 3.59
C GLY A 172 -22.03 -0.27 4.73
N LEU A 173 -21.39 -1.39 4.41
CA LEU A 173 -20.46 -2.08 5.31
C LEU A 173 -19.08 -2.13 4.69
N HIS A 174 -18.05 -2.13 5.53
CA HIS A 174 -16.67 -2.25 5.12
C HIS A 174 -15.95 -3.28 5.97
N PHE A 175 -15.18 -4.17 5.36
CA PHE A 175 -14.20 -4.97 6.09
C PHE A 175 -12.84 -4.86 5.41
N HIS A 176 -11.78 -5.02 6.20
CA HIS A 176 -10.44 -5.18 5.69
C HIS A 176 -9.74 -6.16 6.62
N THR A 177 -9.50 -7.37 6.10
CA THR A 177 -8.98 -8.53 6.83
C THR A 177 -7.74 -9.14 6.19
N LEU A 178 -7.39 -8.71 4.98
CA LEU A 178 -6.34 -9.28 4.14
C LEU A 178 -5.08 -8.40 4.13
N CYS A 179 -3.93 -9.05 3.99
CA CYS A 179 -2.63 -8.44 3.74
C CYS A 179 -1.86 -9.35 2.78
N GLU A 180 -1.50 -8.85 1.60
CA GLU A 180 -0.80 -9.61 0.54
C GLU A 180 -1.38 -11.01 0.25
N SER A 181 -2.69 -11.14 0.37
CA SER A 181 -3.41 -12.42 0.40
C SER A 181 -3.84 -12.87 -1.00
N THR A 182 -4.27 -14.12 -1.10
CA THR A 182 -4.78 -14.75 -2.33
C THR A 182 -6.28 -14.52 -2.54
N SER A 183 -6.81 -14.91 -3.70
CA SER A 183 -8.27 -14.89 -3.94
C SER A 183 -9.04 -15.93 -3.11
N HIS A 184 -8.39 -17.02 -2.68
CA HIS A 184 -8.98 -18.03 -1.80
C HIS A 184 -9.09 -17.53 -0.36
N ASP A 185 -8.14 -16.70 0.08
CA ASP A 185 -8.22 -16.03 1.39
C ASP A 185 -9.42 -15.07 1.48
N LEU A 186 -9.72 -14.38 0.38
CA LEU A 186 -10.94 -13.58 0.25
C LEU A 186 -12.18 -14.46 0.31
N GLU A 187 -12.21 -15.61 -0.37
CA GLU A 187 -13.33 -16.54 -0.32
C GLU A 187 -13.65 -16.96 1.12
N GLN A 188 -12.64 -17.38 1.88
CA GLN A 188 -12.83 -17.74 3.30
C GLN A 188 -13.32 -16.57 4.15
N THR A 189 -12.83 -15.36 3.86
CA THR A 189 -13.31 -14.14 4.50
C THR A 189 -14.80 -13.90 4.19
N LEU A 190 -15.21 -14.02 2.94
CA LEU A 190 -16.59 -13.81 2.52
C LEU A 190 -17.54 -14.84 3.14
N LEU A 191 -17.14 -16.11 3.23
CA LEU A 191 -17.91 -17.12 3.94
C LEU A 191 -18.15 -16.73 5.40
N THR A 192 -17.14 -16.17 6.06
CA THR A 192 -17.28 -15.68 7.44
C THR A 192 -18.15 -14.43 7.52
N VAL A 193 -18.00 -13.49 6.58
CA VAL A 193 -18.83 -12.28 6.52
C VAL A 193 -20.30 -12.63 6.27
N GLU A 194 -20.60 -13.53 5.33
CA GLU A 194 -21.98 -14.00 5.08
C GLU A 194 -22.55 -14.70 6.32
N ARG A 195 -21.76 -15.55 7.00
CA ARG A 195 -22.21 -16.22 8.23
C ARG A 195 -22.55 -15.25 9.36
N ARG A 196 -21.78 -14.18 9.54
CA ARG A 196 -21.89 -13.30 10.71
C ARG A 196 -22.71 -12.03 10.47
N PHE A 197 -22.68 -11.52 9.24
CA PHE A 197 -23.31 -10.24 8.85
C PHE A 197 -24.27 -10.40 7.67
N GLY A 198 -24.50 -11.61 7.16
CA GLY A 198 -25.34 -11.85 5.97
C GLY A 198 -26.73 -11.23 6.06
N SER A 199 -27.37 -11.28 7.25
CA SER A 199 -28.69 -10.66 7.49
C SER A 199 -28.70 -9.13 7.40
N LEU A 200 -27.51 -8.49 7.45
CA LEU A 200 -27.34 -7.05 7.30
C LEU A 200 -26.98 -6.65 5.87
N LEU A 201 -26.44 -7.57 5.07
CA LEU A 201 -26.00 -7.30 3.69
C LEU A 201 -27.18 -6.85 2.81
N ASP A 202 -28.36 -7.47 2.97
CA ASP A 202 -29.56 -7.09 2.22
C ASP A 202 -30.12 -5.70 2.59
N ARG A 203 -29.62 -5.09 3.67
CA ARG A 203 -30.10 -3.81 4.21
C ARG A 203 -29.22 -2.63 3.81
N VAL A 204 -28.10 -2.89 3.13
CA VAL A 204 -27.14 -1.86 2.72
C VAL A 204 -27.02 -1.81 1.20
N LYS A 205 -26.52 -0.69 0.69
CA LYS A 205 -26.37 -0.41 -0.74
C LYS A 205 -25.02 -0.84 -1.27
N TRP A 206 -23.99 -0.88 -0.42
CA TRP A 206 -22.63 -1.21 -0.83
C TRP A 206 -21.88 -2.02 0.23
N LEU A 207 -20.98 -2.86 -0.26
CA LEU A 207 -20.02 -3.60 0.56
C LEU A 207 -18.62 -3.35 0.03
N ASN A 208 -17.80 -2.80 0.92
CA ASN A 208 -16.40 -2.56 0.66
C ASN A 208 -15.56 -3.68 1.29
N MET A 209 -14.82 -4.41 0.47
CA MET A 209 -14.01 -5.55 0.90
C MET A 209 -12.55 -5.16 1.20
N GLY A 210 -12.27 -3.85 1.30
CA GLY A 210 -10.98 -3.30 1.68
C GLY A 210 -9.85 -3.68 0.72
N GLY A 211 -8.61 -3.55 1.18
CA GLY A 211 -7.41 -3.95 0.45
C GLY A 211 -6.89 -5.35 0.78
N GLY A 212 -5.64 -5.62 0.39
CA GLY A 212 -4.95 -6.90 0.61
C GLY A 212 -5.07 -7.90 -0.57
N HIS A 213 -5.85 -7.55 -1.59
CA HIS A 213 -6.01 -8.31 -2.83
C HIS A 213 -4.81 -8.12 -3.75
N LEU A 214 -3.79 -8.97 -3.65
CA LEU A 214 -2.53 -8.80 -4.38
C LEU A 214 -2.60 -9.35 -5.82
N MET A 215 -3.60 -8.88 -6.58
CA MET A 215 -4.00 -9.46 -7.87
C MET A 215 -2.99 -9.32 -9.01
N THR A 216 -2.00 -8.44 -8.86
CA THR A 216 -0.92 -8.23 -9.83
C THR A 216 0.35 -9.02 -9.51
N ARG A 217 0.41 -9.71 -8.35
CA ARG A 217 1.51 -10.62 -8.06
C ARG A 217 1.46 -11.81 -9.00
N LYS A 218 2.62 -12.20 -9.51
CA LYS A 218 2.77 -13.43 -10.31
C LYS A 218 2.18 -14.64 -9.56
N GLY A 219 1.31 -15.38 -10.23
CA GLY A 219 0.65 -16.57 -9.67
C GLY A 219 -0.63 -16.29 -8.88
N TYR A 220 -1.08 -15.03 -8.75
CA TYR A 220 -2.40 -14.75 -8.20
C TYR A 220 -3.50 -15.22 -9.17
N ASP A 221 -4.49 -15.96 -8.65
CA ASP A 221 -5.61 -16.47 -9.44
C ASP A 221 -6.71 -15.41 -9.61
N THR A 222 -6.59 -14.62 -10.68
CA THR A 222 -7.55 -13.57 -11.05
C THR A 222 -8.86 -14.13 -11.62
N GLU A 223 -8.84 -15.32 -12.22
CA GLU A 223 -10.04 -16.00 -12.71
C GLU A 223 -10.94 -16.41 -11.55
N HIS A 224 -10.34 -17.02 -10.52
CA HIS A 224 -11.03 -17.34 -9.28
C HIS A 224 -11.59 -16.08 -8.61
N LEU A 225 -10.81 -14.99 -8.52
CA LEU A 225 -11.29 -13.71 -7.96
C LEU A 225 -12.53 -13.19 -8.72
N VAL A 226 -12.49 -13.17 -10.06
CA VAL A 226 -13.62 -12.70 -10.87
C VAL A 226 -14.85 -13.58 -10.68
N SER A 227 -14.68 -14.91 -10.67
CA SER A 227 -15.76 -15.86 -10.43
C SER A 227 -16.39 -15.66 -9.05
N LEU A 228 -15.56 -15.53 -8.01
CA LEU A 228 -15.96 -15.31 -6.63
C LEU A 228 -16.80 -14.02 -6.49
N LEU A 229 -16.32 -12.91 -7.03
CA LEU A 229 -17.03 -11.62 -6.97
C LEU A 229 -18.36 -11.66 -7.73
N ARG A 230 -18.40 -12.27 -8.92
CA ARG A 230 -19.65 -12.44 -9.68
C ARG A 230 -20.64 -13.33 -8.93
N GLY A 231 -20.17 -14.42 -8.35
CA GLY A 231 -20.98 -15.31 -7.52
C GLY A 231 -21.54 -14.60 -6.30
N PHE A 232 -20.74 -13.80 -5.61
CA PHE A 232 -21.17 -13.00 -4.47
C PHE A 232 -22.24 -11.98 -4.87
N LYS A 233 -22.03 -11.24 -5.97
CA LYS A 233 -23.03 -10.31 -6.52
C LYS A 233 -24.33 -11.00 -6.93
N SER A 234 -24.27 -12.23 -7.45
CA SER A 234 -25.48 -12.99 -7.80
C SER A 234 -26.30 -13.35 -6.56
N ARG A 235 -25.66 -13.57 -5.41
CA ARG A 235 -26.34 -13.82 -4.13
C ARG A 235 -26.87 -12.54 -3.50
N HIS A 236 -26.15 -11.42 -3.69
CA HIS A 236 -26.46 -10.10 -3.13
C HIS A 236 -26.61 -9.04 -4.23
N PRO A 237 -27.64 -9.13 -5.09
CA PRO A 237 -27.74 -8.34 -6.33
C PRO A 237 -27.89 -6.82 -6.11
N ASN A 238 -28.31 -6.41 -4.91
CA ASN A 238 -28.48 -5.00 -4.56
C ASN A 238 -27.19 -4.34 -4.06
N LEU A 239 -26.11 -5.13 -3.84
CA LEU A 239 -24.84 -4.60 -3.35
C LEU A 239 -23.97 -4.09 -4.49
N HIS A 240 -23.55 -2.84 -4.35
CA HIS A 240 -22.38 -2.32 -5.04
C HIS A 240 -21.11 -2.79 -4.32
N ILE A 241 -20.24 -3.51 -5.03
CA ILE A 241 -19.05 -4.13 -4.45
C ILE A 241 -17.82 -3.28 -4.76
N ILE A 242 -17.04 -2.96 -3.73
CA ILE A 242 -15.84 -2.12 -3.81
C ILE A 242 -14.64 -2.90 -3.28
N LEU A 243 -13.52 -2.86 -4.01
CA LEU A 243 -12.21 -3.30 -3.55
C LEU A 243 -11.25 -2.09 -3.45
N GLU A 244 -10.38 -2.09 -2.45
CA GLU A 244 -9.40 -1.02 -2.22
C GLU A 244 -7.95 -1.53 -2.18
N PRO A 245 -7.45 -2.24 -3.21
CA PRO A 245 -6.07 -2.69 -3.21
C PRO A 245 -5.11 -1.50 -3.13
N GLY A 246 -4.03 -1.67 -2.36
CA GLY A 246 -2.90 -0.73 -2.30
C GLY A 246 -1.77 -1.24 -3.17
N SER A 247 -0.94 -2.13 -2.59
CA SER A 247 0.28 -2.64 -3.24
C SER A 247 0.04 -3.20 -4.62
N ALA A 248 -1.12 -3.79 -4.91
CA ALA A 248 -1.38 -4.35 -6.24
C ALA A 248 -1.21 -3.32 -7.38
N PHE A 249 -1.49 -2.04 -7.13
CA PHE A 249 -1.29 -1.01 -8.16
C PHE A 249 0.18 -0.83 -8.53
N THR A 250 1.09 -0.89 -7.55
CA THR A 250 2.51 -0.58 -7.71
C THR A 250 3.43 -1.75 -7.38
N TRP A 251 2.88 -2.97 -7.37
CA TRP A 251 3.60 -4.21 -7.12
C TRP A 251 4.62 -4.47 -8.23
N CYS A 252 5.89 -4.58 -7.86
CA CYS A 252 7.03 -4.71 -8.75
C CYS A 252 7.08 -3.65 -9.85
N THR A 253 6.68 -2.40 -9.57
CA THR A 253 6.69 -1.33 -10.59
C THR A 253 7.93 -0.44 -10.54
N GLY A 254 8.85 -0.64 -9.60
CA GLY A 254 10.03 0.20 -9.49
C GLY A 254 11.02 -0.28 -8.46
N VAL A 255 12.11 0.46 -8.36
CA VAL A 255 13.30 0.10 -7.60
C VAL A 255 13.75 1.26 -6.70
N LEU A 256 14.58 0.94 -5.70
CA LEU A 256 15.43 1.91 -5.03
C LEU A 256 16.87 1.63 -5.46
N VAL A 257 17.46 2.59 -6.19
CA VAL A 257 18.88 2.57 -6.55
C VAL A 257 19.68 3.23 -5.44
N SER A 258 20.79 2.60 -5.08
CA SER A 258 21.76 3.09 -4.10
C SER A 258 23.18 2.76 -4.55
N THR A 259 24.17 3.36 -3.88
CA THR A 259 25.60 3.12 -4.12
C THR A 259 26.26 2.61 -2.85
N VAL A 260 27.19 1.65 -3.00
CA VAL A 260 28.13 1.26 -1.96
C VAL A 260 29.14 2.39 -1.75
N GLU A 261 29.12 3.01 -0.58
CA GLU A 261 30.06 4.09 -0.22
C GLU A 261 31.30 3.53 0.49
N ASP A 262 31.14 2.43 1.23
CA ASP A 262 32.24 1.78 1.96
C ASP A 262 31.96 0.28 2.16
N ILE A 263 32.98 -0.50 2.48
CA ILE A 263 32.86 -1.90 2.89
C ILE A 263 33.60 -2.09 4.20
N VAL A 264 32.85 -2.44 5.23
CA VAL A 264 33.39 -2.67 6.58
C VAL A 264 33.41 -4.16 6.86
N GLU A 265 34.52 -4.67 7.39
CA GLU A 265 34.62 -6.05 7.86
C GLU A 265 34.95 -6.10 9.35
N ASN A 266 34.04 -6.67 10.14
CA ASN A 266 34.22 -6.84 11.58
C ASN A 266 33.86 -8.28 11.96
N HIS A 267 34.78 -8.98 12.62
CA HIS A 267 34.57 -10.36 13.08
C HIS A 267 34.05 -11.32 11.99
N GLY A 268 34.53 -11.17 10.76
CA GLY A 268 34.14 -12.00 9.61
C GLY A 268 32.80 -11.64 8.97
N VAL A 269 32.12 -10.59 9.45
CA VAL A 269 30.93 -10.02 8.81
C VAL A 269 31.36 -8.87 7.92
N ARG A 270 31.09 -8.99 6.62
CA ARG A 270 31.26 -7.90 5.64
C ARG A 270 29.94 -7.17 5.44
N THR A 271 29.97 -5.86 5.66
CA THR A 271 28.83 -4.97 5.46
C THR A 271 29.16 -3.97 4.35
N ALA A 272 28.34 -3.96 3.30
CA ALA A 272 28.35 -2.89 2.31
C ALA A 272 27.55 -1.71 2.84
N MET A 273 28.22 -0.58 3.06
CA MET A 273 27.62 0.65 3.57
C MET A 273 27.03 1.44 2.41
N LEU A 274 25.74 1.75 2.46
CA LEU A 274 25.00 2.34 1.35
C LEU A 274 24.66 3.80 1.60
N ASN A 275 24.50 4.59 0.53
CA ASN A 275 23.99 5.96 0.62
C ASN A 275 22.46 6.09 0.81
N VAL A 276 21.83 5.05 1.37
CA VAL A 276 20.43 5.01 1.80
C VAL A 276 20.36 4.44 3.21
N SER A 277 19.22 4.56 3.89
CA SER A 277 19.00 3.99 5.22
C SER A 277 17.76 3.09 5.21
N PHE A 278 17.83 1.94 5.85
CA PHE A 278 16.67 1.08 6.06
C PHE A 278 15.66 1.75 6.98
N ALA A 279 16.11 2.36 8.07
CA ALA A 279 15.22 3.08 8.99
C ALA A 279 14.51 4.28 8.33
N CYS A 280 15.20 5.00 7.44
CA CYS A 280 14.62 6.20 6.80
C CYS A 280 13.85 5.88 5.52
N HIS A 281 14.36 4.96 4.69
CA HIS A 281 13.95 4.82 3.28
C HIS A 281 13.30 3.46 2.98
N MET A 282 13.50 2.45 3.83
CA MET A 282 12.88 1.13 3.68
C MET A 282 12.37 0.62 5.05
N PRO A 283 11.57 1.42 5.79
CA PRO A 283 11.27 1.15 7.20
C PRO A 283 10.61 -0.21 7.42
N ASP A 284 9.81 -0.69 6.45
CA ASP A 284 9.16 -1.99 6.53
C ASP A 284 10.17 -3.15 6.57
N CYS A 285 11.37 -3.00 6.02
CA CYS A 285 12.42 -4.01 6.17
C CYS A 285 12.84 -4.22 7.64
N LEU A 286 12.56 -3.25 8.53
CA LEU A 286 12.85 -3.31 9.96
C LEU A 286 11.58 -3.49 10.81
N GLU A 287 10.52 -2.75 10.51
CA GLU A 287 9.25 -2.81 11.26
C GLU A 287 8.54 -4.14 11.05
N MET A 288 8.69 -4.72 9.86
CA MET A 288 8.06 -5.96 9.42
C MET A 288 9.12 -6.80 8.71
N PRO A 289 10.06 -7.37 9.47
CA PRO A 289 11.35 -7.83 8.93
C PRO A 289 11.19 -8.67 7.67
N TYR A 290 11.57 -8.08 6.54
CA TYR A 290 11.65 -8.76 5.26
C TYR A 290 12.96 -8.36 4.57
N GLN A 291 13.47 -9.29 3.77
CA GLN A 291 14.69 -9.07 3.00
C GLN A 291 14.32 -8.81 1.54
N PRO A 292 14.48 -7.58 1.03
CA PRO A 292 14.17 -7.27 -0.37
C PRO A 292 15.12 -8.00 -1.33
N TYR A 293 14.66 -8.24 -2.55
CA TYR A 293 15.52 -8.75 -3.61
C TYR A 293 16.44 -7.65 -4.12
N ILE A 294 17.67 -8.02 -4.46
CA ILE A 294 18.66 -7.14 -5.11
C ILE A 294 18.96 -7.70 -6.50
N ILE A 295 18.91 -6.84 -7.51
CA ILE A 295 19.28 -7.23 -8.88
C ILE A 295 20.74 -7.69 -8.90
N GLY A 296 20.99 -8.90 -9.38
CA GLY A 296 22.33 -9.48 -9.46
C GLY A 296 22.84 -10.11 -8.16
N ALA A 297 21.97 -10.26 -7.14
CA ALA A 297 22.28 -10.98 -5.91
C ALA A 297 21.20 -12.03 -5.59
N GLU A 298 21.55 -12.97 -4.72
CA GLU A 298 20.63 -13.95 -4.15
C GLU A 298 20.45 -13.70 -2.66
N ASN A 299 19.22 -13.85 -2.16
CA ASN A 299 18.94 -13.69 -0.73
C ASN A 299 19.54 -14.87 0.05
N GLY A 300 20.22 -14.55 1.15
CA GLY A 300 20.82 -15.51 2.07
C GLY A 300 22.29 -15.81 1.77
N VAL A 301 22.81 -16.77 2.53
CA VAL A 301 24.20 -17.21 2.49
C VAL A 301 24.33 -18.43 1.59
N LEU A 302 25.02 -18.28 0.46
CA LEU A 302 25.24 -19.35 -0.51
C LEU A 302 26.73 -19.76 -0.55
N PRO A 303 27.04 -21.07 -0.51
CA PRO A 303 28.40 -21.56 -0.61
C PRO A 303 29.11 -21.08 -1.87
N GLY A 304 30.36 -20.65 -1.74
CA GLY A 304 31.18 -20.19 -2.87
C GLY A 304 30.83 -18.79 -3.41
N ARG A 305 29.90 -18.07 -2.77
CA ARG A 305 29.53 -16.69 -3.14
C ARG A 305 30.19 -15.65 -2.25
N HIS A 306 30.17 -14.40 -2.70
CA HIS A 306 30.60 -13.26 -1.90
C HIS A 306 29.43 -12.74 -1.07
N ILE A 307 29.49 -12.97 0.24
CA ILE A 307 28.41 -12.61 1.18
C ILE A 307 28.63 -11.21 1.71
N TYR A 308 27.59 -10.38 1.64
CA TYR A 308 27.54 -9.05 2.22
C TYR A 308 26.18 -8.80 2.90
N ARG A 309 26.25 -8.21 4.09
CA ARG A 309 25.14 -7.51 4.72
C ARG A 309 25.01 -6.12 4.10
N MET A 310 23.78 -5.60 3.98
CA MET A 310 23.58 -4.22 3.55
C MET A 310 23.38 -3.33 4.77
N GLY A 311 24.25 -2.34 4.95
CA GLY A 311 24.19 -1.34 6.02
C GLY A 311 23.75 0.01 5.47
N GLY A 312 22.88 0.70 6.20
CA GLY A 312 22.43 2.05 5.87
C GLY A 312 23.35 3.15 6.39
N ASN A 313 23.09 4.38 5.97
CA ASN A 313 23.89 5.56 6.34
C ASN A 313 23.38 6.33 7.57
N SER A 314 22.38 5.84 8.32
CA SER A 314 22.02 6.46 9.59
C SER A 314 22.95 6.00 10.73
N CYS A 315 22.90 6.71 11.86
CA CYS A 315 23.68 6.33 13.05
C CYS A 315 22.98 5.26 13.90
N LEU A 316 21.81 4.75 13.47
CA LEU A 316 21.09 3.71 14.20
C LEU A 316 21.88 2.39 14.08
N SER A 317 22.21 1.77 15.21
CA SER A 317 22.99 0.53 15.24
C SER A 317 22.33 -0.64 14.50
N GLY A 318 21.00 -0.64 14.43
CA GLY A 318 20.18 -1.60 13.69
C GLY A 318 19.87 -1.19 12.25
N ASP A 319 20.53 -0.17 11.69
CA ASP A 319 20.31 0.24 10.30
C ASP A 319 21.04 -0.68 9.32
N PHE A 320 20.65 -1.94 9.31
CA PHE A 320 21.12 -2.94 8.37
C PHE A 320 20.07 -4.02 8.23
N VAL A 321 20.08 -4.71 7.09
CA VAL A 321 19.18 -5.84 6.82
C VAL A 321 19.99 -6.94 6.16
N GLY A 322 19.58 -8.19 6.39
CA GLY A 322 19.87 -9.35 5.55
C GLY A 322 21.34 -9.72 5.35
N ASP A 323 21.50 -10.83 4.64
CA ASP A 323 22.76 -11.23 4.02
C ASP A 323 22.44 -11.58 2.56
N TRP A 324 23.18 -11.02 1.60
CA TRP A 324 23.05 -11.33 0.18
C TRP A 324 24.32 -11.96 -0.35
N SER A 325 24.14 -12.88 -1.28
CA SER A 325 25.20 -13.58 -1.99
C SER A 325 25.37 -13.00 -3.39
N PHE A 326 26.59 -12.58 -3.71
CA PHE A 326 26.97 -12.01 -5.00
C PHE A 326 27.97 -12.90 -5.75
N ASP A 327 27.93 -12.80 -7.08
CA ASP A 327 28.84 -13.52 -7.99
C ASP A 327 30.27 -12.97 -7.96
N ARG A 328 30.42 -11.69 -7.63
CA ARG A 328 31.69 -10.97 -7.55
C ARG A 328 31.80 -10.22 -6.22
N PRO A 329 33.02 -9.91 -5.74
CA PRO A 329 33.17 -9.02 -4.60
C PRO A 329 32.63 -7.63 -4.95
N LEU A 330 31.94 -7.01 -3.99
CA LEU A 330 31.51 -5.62 -4.08
C LEU A 330 32.70 -4.68 -3.84
N GLN A 331 32.62 -3.49 -4.40
CA GLN A 331 33.57 -2.38 -4.21
C GLN A 331 32.81 -1.06 -4.01
N PRO A 332 33.39 -0.08 -3.30
CA PRO A 332 32.86 1.28 -3.30
C PRO A 332 32.63 1.81 -4.72
N GLY A 333 31.48 2.42 -4.95
CA GLY A 333 30.99 2.83 -6.27
C GLY A 333 30.05 1.83 -6.94
N ASP A 334 30.01 0.56 -6.51
CA ASP A 334 29.04 -0.41 -7.03
C ASP A 334 27.60 0.02 -6.72
N ARG A 335 26.70 -0.19 -7.68
CA ARG A 335 25.26 0.07 -7.49
C ARG A 335 24.57 -1.12 -6.85
N ILE A 336 23.75 -0.84 -5.83
CA ILE A 336 22.82 -1.79 -5.24
C ILE A 336 21.40 -1.36 -5.59
N VAL A 337 20.68 -2.21 -6.31
CA VAL A 337 19.33 -1.94 -6.81
C VAL A 337 18.35 -2.86 -6.12
N PHE A 338 17.58 -2.31 -5.19
CA PHE A 338 16.54 -3.01 -4.47
C PHE A 338 15.26 -3.06 -5.30
N GLU A 339 14.71 -4.26 -5.51
CA GLU A 339 13.45 -4.46 -6.22
C GLU A 339 12.24 -4.11 -5.36
N ASP A 340 11.15 -3.71 -6.02
CA ASP A 340 9.82 -3.52 -5.44
C ASP A 340 9.75 -2.48 -4.30
N MET A 341 10.33 -1.31 -4.54
CA MET A 341 10.50 -0.26 -3.53
C MET A 341 9.59 0.96 -3.73
N ILE A 342 8.42 0.80 -4.34
CA ILE A 342 7.48 1.91 -4.60
C ILE A 342 6.31 1.94 -3.62
N HIS A 343 5.71 0.77 -3.33
CA HIS A 343 4.58 0.65 -2.41
C HIS A 343 5.06 0.52 -0.97
N TYR A 344 4.34 1.13 -0.02
CA TYR A 344 4.67 1.17 1.41
C TYR A 344 6.09 1.70 1.76
N THR A 345 6.78 2.31 0.80
CA THR A 345 8.06 2.99 1.00
C THR A 345 7.85 4.50 1.11
N THR A 346 7.72 5.20 -0.01
CA THR A 346 7.68 6.68 -0.12
C THR A 346 6.65 7.33 0.82
N VAL A 347 5.53 6.65 1.07
CA VAL A 347 4.46 7.06 2.00
C VAL A 347 4.83 7.00 3.49
N LYS A 348 5.91 6.30 3.85
CA LYS A 348 6.40 6.10 5.22
C LYS A 348 7.83 6.57 5.46
N THR A 349 8.50 7.05 4.42
CA THR A 349 9.88 7.52 4.51
C THR A 349 10.02 8.69 5.49
N THR A 350 11.21 8.81 6.05
CA THR A 350 11.56 9.90 6.97
C THR A 350 12.91 10.51 6.61
N MET A 351 13.20 11.67 7.20
CA MET A 351 14.54 12.26 7.24
C MET A 351 15.12 12.14 8.65
N PHE A 352 14.95 10.97 9.27
CA PHE A 352 15.57 10.68 10.56
C PHE A 352 17.10 10.84 10.44
N ASN A 353 17.75 11.31 11.50
CA ASN A 353 19.15 11.76 11.51
C ASN A 353 19.51 12.89 10.52
N GLY A 354 18.53 13.55 9.90
CA GLY A 354 18.79 14.52 8.84
C GLY A 354 19.36 13.87 7.57
N ILE A 355 19.19 12.55 7.41
CA ILE A 355 19.61 11.83 6.21
C ILE A 355 18.82 12.36 5.01
N THR A 356 19.55 12.69 3.93
CA THR A 356 18.96 13.17 2.69
C THR A 356 18.07 12.09 2.09
N HIS A 357 16.80 12.45 1.85
CA HIS A 357 15.83 11.56 1.25
C HIS A 357 16.15 11.31 -0.24
N PRO A 358 16.08 10.06 -0.75
CA PRO A 358 16.28 9.76 -2.16
C PRO A 358 15.29 10.52 -3.06
N PRO A 359 15.74 11.16 -4.13
CA PRO A 359 14.84 11.69 -5.15
C PRO A 359 13.91 10.61 -5.70
N ILE A 360 12.74 11.05 -6.17
CA ILE A 360 11.74 10.18 -6.80
C ILE A 360 11.69 10.54 -8.28
N ALA A 361 11.87 9.55 -9.14
CA ALA A 361 11.80 9.69 -10.59
C ALA A 361 10.82 8.69 -11.21
N ILE A 362 10.37 9.00 -12.42
CA ILE A 362 9.61 8.09 -13.27
C ILE A 362 10.34 7.89 -14.59
N ARG A 363 10.42 6.65 -15.05
CA ARG A 363 10.83 6.31 -16.41
C ARG A 363 9.57 6.09 -17.25
N HIS A 364 9.38 6.97 -18.22
CA HIS A 364 8.25 6.94 -19.15
C HIS A 364 8.35 5.79 -20.14
N THR A 365 7.24 5.50 -20.83
CA THR A 365 7.15 4.42 -21.83
C THR A 365 8.05 4.63 -23.05
N ASP A 366 8.43 5.88 -23.35
CA ASP A 366 9.40 6.25 -24.39
C ASP A 366 10.87 6.12 -23.93
N GLY A 367 11.09 5.75 -22.66
CA GLY A 367 12.41 5.59 -22.05
C GLY A 367 12.97 6.85 -21.40
N ARG A 368 12.31 8.01 -21.51
CA ARG A 368 12.73 9.25 -20.84
C ARG A 368 12.59 9.10 -19.32
N VAL A 369 13.60 9.52 -18.57
CA VAL A 369 13.54 9.63 -17.12
C VAL A 369 13.17 11.06 -16.74
N GLU A 370 12.14 11.21 -15.93
CA GLU A 370 11.68 12.48 -15.38
C GLU A 370 11.84 12.49 -13.86
N MET A 371 12.47 13.54 -13.35
CA MET A 371 12.56 13.76 -11.91
C MET A 371 11.25 14.32 -11.37
N LEU A 372 10.56 13.53 -10.54
CA LEU A 372 9.29 13.93 -9.94
C LEU A 372 9.49 14.72 -8.65
N ARG A 373 10.50 14.40 -7.85
CA ARG A 373 10.77 15.11 -6.59
C ARG A 373 12.23 15.00 -6.21
N GLU A 374 12.84 16.15 -5.95
CA GLU A 374 14.12 16.24 -5.26
C GLU A 374 13.89 16.79 -3.86
N PHE A 375 14.66 16.30 -2.91
CA PHE A 375 14.60 16.72 -1.51
C PHE A 375 15.84 17.53 -1.14
N ARG A 376 15.64 18.58 -0.36
CA ARG A 376 16.69 19.53 0.06
C ARG A 376 16.67 19.74 1.56
N TYR A 377 17.66 20.48 2.06
CA TYR A 377 17.77 20.84 3.47
C TYR A 377 16.48 21.49 4.01
N GLU A 378 15.79 22.29 3.21
CA GLU A 378 14.55 22.95 3.61
C GLU A 378 13.44 21.95 3.95
N ASP A 379 13.40 20.79 3.29
CA ASP A 379 12.41 19.75 3.57
C ASP A 379 12.63 19.10 4.94
N TYR A 380 13.90 18.97 5.35
CA TYR A 380 14.24 18.54 6.71
C TYR A 380 13.92 19.65 7.73
N ARG A 381 14.36 20.88 7.46
CA ARG A 381 14.22 22.03 8.38
C ARG A 381 12.76 22.35 8.68
N SER A 382 11.91 22.40 7.66
CA SER A 382 10.48 22.77 7.77
C SER A 382 9.63 21.78 8.56
N ARG A 383 10.15 20.59 8.89
CA ARG A 383 9.49 19.66 9.82
C ARG A 383 9.73 20.01 11.30
N MET A 384 10.67 20.90 11.58
CA MET A 384 11.11 21.29 12.92
C MET A 384 10.65 22.70 13.32
N ASP A 385 10.01 23.40 12.39
CA ASP A 385 9.46 24.76 12.50
C ASP A 385 7.93 24.67 12.58
#